data_AF-A0A392V7A9-F1
#
_entry.id   AF-A0A392V7A9-F1
#
_cell.length_a   1.000
_cell.length_b   1.000
_cell.length_c   1.000
_cell.angle_alpha   90.00
_cell.angle_beta   90.00
_cell.angle_gamma   90.00
#
_symmetry.space_group_name_H-M   'P 1'
#
loop_
_entity.id
_entity.type
_entity.pdbx_description
1 polymer ?
#
loop_
_entity_poly.entity_id
_entity_poly.type
_entity_poly.pdbx_seq_one_letter_code
_entity_poly.pdbx_strand_id
1 'polypeptide(L)' 'ERIQQLGEGVFKAAQHSWENELAQIKVANPSLEFSTEGMGMLRKVVDGQIIIPEQYRQMEADNEEDEEQEEE' A
#
# COMPACT_ATOMS: atom_id res chain seq x y z
N GLU A 1 -18.10 3.65 -14.34
CA GLU A 1 -18.81 2.96 -13.24
C GLU A 1 -18.39 1.52 -13.02
N ARG A 2 -18.90 0.48 -13.70
CA ARG A 2 -18.58 -0.92 -13.32
C ARG A 2 -17.07 -1.29 -13.35
N ILE A 3 -16.31 -0.75 -14.31
CA ILE A 3 -14.86 -1.00 -14.40
C ILE A 3 -14.09 -0.28 -13.29
N GLN A 4 -14.52 0.93 -12.91
CA GLN A 4 -13.95 1.68 -11.79
C GLN A 4 -14.23 0.98 -10.45
N GLN A 5 -15.48 0.59 -10.20
CA GLN A 5 -15.87 -0.13 -8.99
C GLN A 5 -15.16 -1.49 -8.87
N LEU A 6 -14.95 -2.18 -9.99
CA LEU A 6 -14.16 -3.43 -10.00
C LEU A 6 -12.67 -3.14 -9.69
N GLY A 7 -12.13 -2.02 -10.17
CA GLY A 7 -10.79 -1.55 -9.86
C GLY A 7 -10.60 -1.24 -8.38
N GLU A 8 -11.50 -0.45 -7.79
CA GLU A 8 -11.51 -0.11 -6.37
C GLU A 8 -11.62 -1.36 -5.48
N GLY A 9 -12.52 -2.28 -5.81
CA GLY A 9 -12.69 -3.52 -5.05
C GLY A 9 -11.44 -4.43 -5.08
N VAL A 10 -10.77 -4.52 -6.24
CA VAL A 10 -9.50 -5.25 -6.37
C VAL A 10 -8.38 -4.55 -5.60
N PHE A 11 -8.34 -3.22 -5.63
CA PHE A 11 -7.33 -2.43 -4.92
C PHE A 11 -7.47 -2.59 -3.40
N LYS A 12 -8.67 -2.42 -2.85
CA LYS A 12 -8.94 -2.63 -1.41
C LYS A 12 -8.62 -4.07 -0.97
N ALA A 13 -8.91 -5.07 -1.80
CA ALA A 13 -8.54 -6.46 -1.50
C ALA A 13 -7.02 -6.67 -1.49
N ALA A 14 -6.29 -6.01 -2.40
CA ALA A 14 -4.84 -6.08 -2.44
C ALA A 14 -4.20 -5.38 -1.22
N GLN A 15 -4.69 -4.20 -0.84
CA GLN A 15 -4.28 -3.47 0.37
C GLN A 15 -4.48 -4.32 1.63
N HIS A 16 -5.69 -4.87 1.82
CA HIS A 16 -5.96 -5.76 2.96
C HIS A 16 -5.04 -6.99 2.97
N SER A 17 -4.76 -7.58 1.80
CA SER A 17 -3.86 -8.73 1.71
C SER A 17 -2.43 -8.39 2.15
N TRP A 18 -1.94 -7.21 1.74
CA TRP A 18 -0.64 -6.69 2.16
C TRP A 18 -0.55 -6.44 3.67
N GLU A 19 -1.54 -5.75 4.24
CA GLU A 19 -1.60 -5.49 5.69
C GLU A 19 -1.58 -6.79 6.49
N ASN A 20 -2.32 -7.80 6.03
CA ASN A 20 -2.35 -9.12 6.65
C ASN A 20 -1.02 -9.89 6.51
N GLU A 21 -0.34 -9.83 5.37
CA GLU A 21 1.01 -10.42 5.22
C GLU A 21 2.03 -9.73 6.13
N LEU A 22 2.01 -8.41 6.20
CA LEU A 22 2.86 -7.63 7.09
C LEU A 22 2.62 -8.01 8.57
N ALA A 23 1.36 -8.17 8.97
CA ALA A 23 1.02 -8.63 10.32
C ALA A 23 1.56 -10.05 10.60
N GLN A 24 1.41 -10.97 9.65
CA GLN A 24 1.97 -12.33 9.76
C GLN A 24 3.49 -12.31 9.89
N ILE A 25 4.19 -11.47 9.12
CA ILE A 25 5.65 -11.32 9.18
C ILE A 25 6.08 -10.80 10.56
N LYS A 26 5.37 -9.81 11.12
CA LYS A 26 5.62 -9.30 12.48
C LYS A 26 5.43 -10.39 13.54
N VAL A 27 4.38 -11.20 13.41
CA VAL A 27 4.13 -12.35 14.32
C VAL A 27 5.22 -13.41 14.21
N ALA A 28 5.67 -13.72 13.00
CA ALA A 28 6.74 -14.70 12.76
C ALA A 28 8.12 -14.22 13.23
N ASN A 29 8.32 -12.90 13.34
CA ASN A 29 9.61 -12.28 13.71
C ASN A 29 9.44 -11.30 14.90
N PRO A 30 9.08 -11.78 16.09
CA PRO A 30 8.71 -10.92 17.23
C PRO A 30 9.88 -10.12 17.83
N SER A 31 11.12 -10.49 17.51
CA SER A 31 12.33 -9.80 17.99
C SER A 31 12.84 -8.71 17.04
N LEU A 32 12.18 -8.51 15.89
CA LEU A 32 12.57 -7.52 14.89
C LEU A 32 11.52 -6.42 14.84
N GLU A 33 11.95 -5.16 14.96
CA GLU A 33 11.08 -4.03 14.68
C GLU A 33 11.10 -3.72 13.18
N PHE A 34 9.93 -3.73 12.56
CA PHE A 34 9.75 -3.37 11.16
C PHE A 34 9.31 -1.92 11.06
N SER A 35 10.10 -1.08 10.38
CA SER A 35 9.59 0.19 9.89
C SER A 35 8.81 -0.05 8.61
N THR A 36 7.59 0.47 8.55
CA THR A 36 6.76 0.50 7.35
C THR A 36 6.58 1.91 6.83
N GLU A 37 7.32 2.87 7.40
CA GLU A 37 7.28 4.26 7.00
C GLU A 37 7.68 4.39 5.52
N GLY A 38 6.83 5.07 4.76
CA GLY A 38 7.02 5.26 3.34
C GLY A 38 6.76 4.02 2.48
N MET A 39 6.31 2.89 3.04
CA MET A 39 5.86 1.73 2.25
C MET A 39 4.43 1.94 1.79
N GLY A 40 4.16 1.67 0.51
CA GLY A 40 2.83 1.73 -0.10
C GLY A 40 2.69 0.64 -1.15
N MET A 41 1.46 0.22 -1.43
CA MET A 41 1.17 -0.90 -2.36
C MET A 41 1.76 -0.71 -3.76
N LEU A 42 1.87 0.54 -4.23
CA LEU A 42 2.38 0.85 -5.56
C LEU A 42 3.87 1.22 -5.58
N ARG A 43 4.52 1.24 -4.40
CA ARG A 43 5.94 1.55 -4.25
C ARG A 43 6.77 0.28 -4.42
N LYS A 44 8.01 0.46 -4.87
CA LYS A 44 8.98 -0.64 -4.98
C LYS A 44 10.33 -0.24 -4.40
N VAL A 45 11.09 -1.24 -3.96
CA VAL A 45 12.47 -1.05 -3.53
C VAL A 45 13.41 -1.21 -4.72
N VAL A 46 14.19 -0.17 -5.02
CA VAL A 46 15.27 -0.19 -6.01
C VAL A 46 16.53 0.31 -5.32
N ASP A 47 17.59 -0.50 -5.32
CA ASP A 47 18.87 -0.18 -4.70
C ASP A 47 18.76 0.28 -3.22
N GLY A 48 17.85 -0.36 -2.48
CA GLY A 48 17.58 -0.04 -1.07
C GLY A 48 16.76 1.23 -0.84
N GLN A 49 16.30 1.89 -1.90
CA GLN A 49 15.43 3.07 -1.82
C GLN A 49 14.00 2.71 -2.21
N ILE A 50 13.04 3.25 -1.47
CA ILE A 50 11.62 3.15 -1.82
C ILE A 50 11.32 4.21 -2.88
N ILE A 51 10.82 3.78 -4.03
CA ILE A 51 10.43 4.68 -5.13
C ILE A 51 9.01 4.37 -5.61
N ILE A 52 8.28 5.42 -6.01
CA ILE A 52 7.01 5.30 -6.72
C ILE A 52 7.33 5.22 -8.22
N PRO A 53 7.02 4.12 -8.91
CA PRO A 53 7.16 4.04 -10.36
C PRO A 53 6.32 5.12 -11.06
N GLU A 54 6.86 5.66 -12.16
CA GLU A 54 6.21 6.73 -12.94
C GLU A 54 4.73 6.45 -13.22
N GLN A 55 4.43 5.24 -13.69
CA GLN A 55 3.08 4.83 -14.08
C GLN A 55 2.07 4.82 -12.92
N TYR A 56 2.54 4.85 -11.68
CA TYR A 56 1.70 4.82 -10.48
C TYR A 56 1.70 6.13 -9.71
N ARG A 57 2.45 7.16 -10.15
CA ARG A 57 2.50 8.44 -9.42
C ARG A 57 1.14 9.08 -9.23
N GLN A 58 0.31 9.08 -10.27
CA GLN A 58 -1.04 9.65 -10.17
C GLN A 58 -1.92 8.80 -9.25
N MET A 59 -1.87 7.47 -9.40
CA MET A 59 -2.70 6.56 -8.62
C MET A 59 -2.32 6.56 -7.13
N GLU A 60 -1.04 6.72 -6.81
CA GLU A 60 -0.56 6.87 -5.44
C GLU A 60 -1.03 8.20 -4.83
N ALA A 61 -0.96 9.29 -5.58
CA ALA A 61 -1.45 10.60 -5.13
C ALA A 61 -2.96 10.59 -4.87
N ASP A 62 -3.73 10.02 -5.80
CA ASP A 62 -5.19 9.89 -5.65
C ASP A 62 -5.54 9.02 -4.42
N ASN A 63 -4.74 7.99 -4.10
CA ASN A 63 -4.96 7.14 -2.93
C ASN A 63 -4.61 7.83 -1.60
N GLU A 64 -3.51 8.58 -1.54
CA GLU A 64 -3.15 9.38 -0.35
C GLU A 64 -4.25 10.40 -0.03
N GLU A 65 -4.84 11.03 -1.05
CA GLU A 65 -5.95 11.99 -0.88
C GLU A 65 -7.26 11.32 -0.37
N ASP A 66 -7.54 10.08 -0.76
CA ASP A 66 -8.72 9.33 -0.29
C ASP A 66 -8.54 8.82 1.16
N GLU A 67 -7.33 8.39 1.54
CA GLU A 67 -7.01 8.00 2.93
C GLU A 67 -7.11 9.18 3.90
N GLU A 68 -6.65 10.37 3.50
CA GLU A 68 -6.79 11.60 4.29
C GLU A 68 -8.27 12.00 4.51
N GLN A 69 -9.16 11.66 3.57
CA GLN A 69 -10.61 11.93 3.69
C GLN A 69 -11.37 10.89 4.52
N GLU A 70 -10.88 9.65 4.65
CA GLU A 70 -11.48 8.63 5.53
C GLU A 70 -11.09 8.83 7.01
N GLU A 71 -10.06 9.62 7.33
CA GLU A 71 -9.63 9.95 8.70
C GLU A 71 -10.28 11.22 9.32
N GLU A 72 -11.10 12.00 8.58
CA GLU A 72 -11.93 13.12 9.11
C GLU A 72 -13.39 12.72 9.47
#